data_AF-A0AAE0L637-F1
#
_entry.id   AF-A0AAE0L637-F1
#
_cell.length_a   1.000
_cell.length_b   1.000
_cell.length_c   1.000
_cell.angle_alpha   90.00
_cell.angle_beta   90.00
_cell.angle_gamma   90.00
#
_symmetry.space_group_name_H-M   'P 1'
#
loop_
_entity.id
_entity.type
_entity.pdbx_description
1 polymer ?
#
loop_
_entity_poly.entity_id
_entity_poly.type
_entity_poly.pdbx_seq_one_letter_code
_entity_poly.pdbx_strand_id
1 'polypeptide(L)'
;MGSATTPGSRTPRSHSKSEPGPQSPAPPPKLLEAIKKRYPGVARGLLLDSANSAKQHHISWLLKIIEEIYDSRYQHDTGELELWFTAESGGRYDIRLNNAVLIEAWSADSAPKGVRMSEFLIQFCSKRYGLRAIVERALWELLCNAEAARQARIHTSVLACHFHLLSNRGPHSS
;
A
#
# COMPACT_ATOMS: atom_id res chain seq x y z
N MET A 1 -52.42 -1.53 -58.77
CA MET A 1 -51.91 -0.73 -57.63
C MET A 1 -51.31 -1.70 -56.62
N GLY A 2 -50.01 -1.65 -56.40
CA GLY A 2 -49.30 -2.54 -55.47
C GLY A 2 -47.81 -2.22 -55.50
N SER A 3 -47.32 -1.68 -54.40
CA SER A 3 -46.08 -0.90 -54.28
C SER A 3 -44.80 -1.71 -54.33
N ALA A 4 -43.74 -1.07 -54.82
CA ALA A 4 -42.35 -1.53 -54.76
C ALA A 4 -41.78 -1.43 -53.34
N THR A 5 -40.99 -2.42 -52.93
CA THR A 5 -40.12 -2.33 -51.74
C THR A 5 -38.74 -2.94 -52.06
N THR A 6 -37.73 -2.07 -52.16
CA THR A 6 -36.31 -2.33 -52.37
C THR A 6 -35.64 -2.74 -51.04
N PRO A 7 -34.45 -3.40 -51.04
CA PRO A 7 -33.96 -4.21 -49.94
C PRO A 7 -33.23 -3.41 -48.85
N GLY A 8 -33.35 -3.89 -47.61
CA GLY A 8 -32.71 -3.36 -46.43
C GLY A 8 -31.19 -3.40 -46.51
N SER A 9 -30.58 -2.22 -46.45
CA SER A 9 -29.14 -2.00 -46.39
C SER A 9 -28.60 -2.41 -45.01
N ARG A 10 -27.68 -3.37 -44.96
CA ARG A 10 -26.93 -3.75 -43.76
C ARG A 10 -25.88 -2.69 -43.48
N THR A 11 -26.05 -1.90 -42.42
CA THR A 11 -24.99 -1.06 -41.87
C THR A 11 -24.02 -1.92 -41.03
N PRO A 12 -22.70 -1.77 -41.22
CA PRO A 12 -21.73 -2.45 -40.38
C PRO A 12 -21.71 -1.84 -38.97
N ARG A 13 -21.73 -2.73 -37.98
CA ARG A 13 -21.62 -2.45 -36.54
C ARG A 13 -20.34 -1.64 -36.30
N SER A 14 -20.50 -0.37 -35.94
CA SER A 14 -19.42 0.50 -35.49
C SER A 14 -18.73 -0.15 -34.28
N HIS A 15 -17.45 -0.51 -34.45
CA HIS A 15 -16.57 -0.80 -33.34
C HIS A 15 -16.35 0.50 -32.56
N SER A 16 -17.03 0.63 -31.42
CA SER A 16 -16.76 1.69 -30.45
C SER A 16 -15.30 1.57 -30.01
N LYS A 17 -14.46 2.48 -30.51
CA LYS A 17 -13.13 2.76 -29.97
C LYS A 17 -13.31 3.12 -28.49
N SER A 18 -12.82 2.27 -27.61
CA SER A 18 -12.64 2.60 -26.20
C SER A 18 -11.70 3.79 -26.09
N GLU A 19 -12.23 4.98 -25.80
CA GLU A 19 -11.40 6.13 -25.51
C GLU A 19 -10.54 5.83 -24.26
N PRO A 20 -9.23 6.10 -24.28
CA PRO A 20 -8.42 6.04 -23.07
C PRO A 20 -8.93 7.13 -22.13
N GLY A 21 -9.53 6.72 -21.00
CA GLY A 21 -9.99 7.64 -19.97
C GLY A 21 -8.87 8.60 -19.53
N PRO A 22 -9.23 9.78 -18.96
CA PRO A 22 -8.27 10.82 -18.62
C PRO A 22 -7.14 10.24 -17.77
N GLN A 23 -5.94 10.20 -18.35
CA GLN A 23 -4.75 9.77 -17.65
C GLN A 23 -4.52 10.80 -16.54
N SER A 24 -4.61 10.37 -15.28
CA SER A 24 -4.23 11.24 -14.16
C SER A 24 -2.81 11.75 -14.41
N PRO A 25 -2.55 13.06 -14.28
CA PRO A 25 -1.25 13.61 -14.56
C PRO A 25 -0.21 12.94 -13.66
N ALA A 26 0.96 12.65 -14.25
CA ALA A 26 2.09 12.09 -13.52
C ALA A 26 2.45 12.98 -12.31
N PRO A 27 3.03 12.41 -11.22
CA PRO A 27 3.38 13.18 -10.04
C PRO A 27 4.34 14.33 -10.39
N PRO A 28 4.14 15.55 -9.83
CA PRO A 28 5.05 16.66 -10.08
C PRO A 28 6.49 16.33 -9.66
N PRO A 29 7.53 16.72 -10.43
CA PRO A 29 8.93 16.40 -10.10
C PRO A 29 9.35 16.84 -8.68
N LYS A 30 8.88 18.02 -8.22
CA LYS A 30 9.11 18.53 -6.87
C LYS A 30 8.59 17.58 -5.77
N LEU A 31 7.50 16.86 -6.04
CA LEU A 31 6.93 15.88 -5.13
C LEU A 31 7.84 14.66 -5.02
N LEU A 32 8.37 14.17 -6.14
CA LEU A 32 9.29 13.04 -6.17
C LEU A 32 10.59 13.33 -5.42
N GLU A 33 11.14 14.55 -5.55
CA GLU A 33 12.31 14.97 -4.77
C GLU A 33 12.02 15.02 -3.27
N ALA A 34 10.85 15.54 -2.88
CA ALA A 34 10.43 15.56 -1.48
C ALA A 34 10.31 14.15 -0.90
N ILE A 35 9.74 13.21 -1.66
CA ILE A 35 9.61 11.79 -1.28
C ILE A 35 10.99 11.15 -1.14
N LYS A 36 11.89 11.31 -2.11
CA LYS A 36 13.24 10.74 -2.05
C LYS A 36 14.03 11.24 -0.84
N LYS A 37 13.91 12.53 -0.53
CA LYS A 37 14.54 13.16 0.64
C LYS A 37 13.95 12.63 1.94
N ARG A 38 12.62 12.47 1.99
CA ARG A 38 11.89 12.09 3.20
C ARG A 38 11.97 10.59 3.47
N TYR A 39 11.87 9.76 2.45
CA TYR A 39 11.75 8.32 2.55
C TYR A 39 12.87 7.57 1.84
N PRO A 40 14.14 7.81 2.19
CA PRO A 40 15.27 7.23 1.47
C PRO A 40 15.30 5.69 1.56
N GLY A 41 14.70 5.08 2.59
CA GLY A 41 14.62 3.63 2.72
C GLY A 41 13.71 2.97 1.69
N VAL A 42 12.50 3.51 1.50
CA VAL A 42 11.54 2.98 0.52
C VAL A 42 11.94 3.40 -0.90
N ALA A 43 12.28 4.68 -1.10
CA ALA A 43 12.52 5.24 -2.43
C ALA A 43 13.75 4.66 -3.12
N ARG A 44 14.78 4.21 -2.39
CA ARG A 44 15.98 3.59 -2.98
C ARG A 44 15.70 2.23 -3.63
N GLY A 45 14.64 1.52 -3.20
CA GLY A 45 14.29 0.20 -3.71
C GLY A 45 13.37 0.21 -4.94
N LEU A 46 12.85 1.36 -5.35
CA LEU A 46 11.83 1.49 -6.41
C LEU A 46 12.43 2.02 -7.71
N LEU A 47 12.02 1.47 -8.85
CA LEU A 47 12.37 2.04 -10.15
C LEU A 47 11.64 3.37 -10.36
N LEU A 48 12.34 4.37 -10.89
CA LEU A 48 11.81 5.71 -11.10
C LEU A 48 10.78 5.75 -12.24
N ASP A 49 10.92 4.89 -13.25
CA ASP A 49 9.98 4.80 -14.37
C ASP A 49 8.57 4.45 -13.90
N SER A 50 8.48 3.64 -12.85
CA SER A 50 7.22 3.28 -12.18
C SER A 50 6.56 4.52 -11.53
N ALA A 51 7.32 5.54 -11.14
CA ALA A 51 6.79 6.77 -10.54
C ALA A 51 5.99 7.62 -11.54
N ASN A 52 6.41 7.65 -12.80
CA ASN A 52 5.72 8.40 -13.85
C ASN A 52 4.32 7.82 -14.15
N SER A 53 4.11 6.54 -13.80
CA SER A 53 2.83 5.86 -13.95
C SER A 53 1.93 5.93 -12.72
N ALA A 54 2.37 6.57 -11.63
CA ALA A 54 1.64 6.65 -10.38
C ALA A 54 0.45 7.60 -10.49
N LYS A 55 -0.74 7.08 -10.22
CA LYS A 55 -1.99 7.83 -10.25
C LYS A 55 -2.19 8.68 -8.99
N GLN A 56 -2.82 9.83 -9.19
CA GLN A 56 -3.38 10.62 -8.11
C GLN A 56 -4.75 10.05 -7.72
N HIS A 57 -5.01 9.96 -6.43
CA HIS A 57 -6.22 9.40 -5.86
C HIS A 57 -6.87 10.39 -4.88
N HIS A 58 -8.18 10.25 -4.69
CA HIS A 58 -8.89 11.00 -3.65
C HIS A 58 -8.41 10.59 -2.25
N ILE A 59 -8.52 11.50 -1.26
CA ILE A 59 -8.07 11.24 0.11
C ILE A 59 -8.72 9.98 0.72
N SER A 60 -9.98 9.69 0.39
CA SER A 60 -10.69 8.49 0.86
C SER A 60 -10.00 7.17 0.44
N TRP A 61 -9.42 7.13 -0.77
CA TRP A 61 -8.64 5.97 -1.22
C TRP A 61 -7.39 5.80 -0.38
N LEU A 62 -6.67 6.90 -0.11
CA LEU A 62 -5.46 6.88 0.70
C LEU A 62 -5.75 6.40 2.12
N LEU A 63 -6.82 6.91 2.74
CA LEU A 63 -7.22 6.48 4.08
C LEU A 63 -7.54 4.99 4.13
N LYS A 64 -8.31 4.48 3.15
CA LYS A 64 -8.62 3.05 3.05
C LYS A 64 -7.37 2.20 2.89
N ILE A 65 -6.44 2.59 2.02
CA ILE A 65 -5.19 1.85 1.83
C ILE A 65 -4.32 1.89 3.10
N ILE A 66 -4.25 3.04 3.78
CA ILE A 66 -3.53 3.15 5.06
C ILE A 66 -4.14 2.20 6.10
N GLU A 67 -5.46 2.17 6.24
CA GLU A 67 -6.17 1.26 7.14
C GLU A 67 -5.84 -0.21 6.82
N GLU A 68 -5.98 -0.63 5.56
CA GLU A 68 -5.66 -1.98 5.12
C GLU A 68 -4.19 -2.37 5.40
N ILE A 69 -3.25 -1.43 5.26
CA ILE A 69 -1.84 -1.64 5.59
C ILE A 69 -1.66 -1.85 7.09
N TYR A 70 -2.30 -1.02 7.93
CA TYR A 70 -2.17 -1.13 9.38
C TYR A 70 -2.85 -2.39 9.93
N ASP A 71 -4.00 -2.79 9.40
CA ASP A 71 -4.66 -4.04 9.77
C ASP A 71 -3.80 -5.25 9.40
N SER A 72 -3.28 -5.27 8.16
CA SER A 72 -2.38 -6.34 7.72
C SER A 72 -1.09 -6.37 8.53
N ARG A 73 -0.60 -5.19 8.94
CA ARG A 73 0.60 -5.08 9.76
C ARG A 73 0.38 -5.60 11.17
N TYR A 74 -0.75 -5.27 11.77
CA TYR A 74 -1.14 -5.78 13.08
C TYR A 74 -1.23 -7.31 13.06
N GLN A 75 -1.89 -7.88 12.05
CA GLN A 75 -1.96 -9.34 11.87
C GLN A 75 -0.59 -9.99 11.68
N HIS A 76 0.29 -9.35 10.90
CA HIS A 76 1.65 -9.84 10.72
C HIS A 76 2.43 -9.87 12.04
N ASP A 77 2.48 -8.75 12.75
CA ASP A 77 3.27 -8.64 13.98
C ASP A 77 2.71 -9.52 15.10
N THR A 78 1.38 -9.62 15.22
CA THR A 78 0.73 -10.54 16.18
C THR A 78 0.99 -12.00 15.83
N GLY A 79 0.92 -12.38 14.55
CA GLY A 79 1.25 -13.73 14.11
C GLY A 79 2.71 -14.12 14.38
N GLU A 80 3.66 -13.21 14.15
CA GLU A 80 5.08 -13.46 14.46
C GLU A 80 5.31 -13.68 15.97
N LEU A 81 4.58 -12.96 16.82
CA LEU A 81 4.63 -13.15 18.27
C LEU A 81 3.98 -14.46 18.70
N GLU A 82 2.85 -14.83 18.11
CA GLU A 82 2.20 -16.13 18.36
C GLU A 82 3.15 -17.28 18.03
N LEU A 83 3.81 -17.22 16.87
CA LEU A 83 4.79 -18.22 16.45
C LEU A 83 5.99 -18.27 17.41
N TRP A 84 6.55 -17.11 17.76
CA TRP A 84 7.68 -17.03 18.69
C TRP A 84 7.31 -17.58 20.08
N PHE A 85 6.18 -17.16 20.64
CA PHE A 85 5.74 -17.59 21.97
C PHE A 85 5.43 -19.10 22.01
N THR A 86 4.81 -19.62 20.95
CA THR A 86 4.53 -21.05 20.81
C THR A 86 5.83 -21.86 20.74
N ALA A 87 6.83 -21.37 20.01
CA ALA A 87 8.14 -22.00 19.92
C ALA A 87 8.86 -21.99 21.29
N GLU A 88 8.89 -20.85 21.98
CA GLU A 88 9.54 -20.72 23.29
C GLU A 88 8.87 -21.59 24.36
N SER A 89 7.54 -21.75 24.28
CA SER A 89 6.78 -22.61 25.18
C SER A 89 6.90 -24.11 24.87
N GLY A 90 7.62 -24.49 23.81
CA GLY A 90 7.77 -25.87 23.36
C GLY A 90 6.48 -26.48 22.80
N GLY A 91 5.63 -25.67 22.16
CA GLY A 91 4.36 -26.11 21.56
C GLY A 91 3.30 -26.56 22.56
N ARG A 92 3.50 -26.32 23.87
CA ARG A 92 2.58 -26.76 24.93
C ARG A 92 1.27 -26.00 25.00
N TYR A 93 1.18 -24.89 24.27
CA TYR A 93 -0.03 -24.10 24.23
C TYR A 93 -0.39 -23.79 22.77
N ASP A 94 -1.60 -24.16 22.38
CA ASP A 94 -2.24 -23.70 21.13
C ASP A 94 -2.87 -22.34 21.40
N ILE A 95 -2.07 -21.29 21.28
CA ILE A 95 -2.50 -19.97 21.74
C ILE A 95 -2.81 -19.10 20.52
N ARG A 96 -4.11 -18.94 20.26
CA ARG A 96 -4.59 -17.60 19.89
C ARG A 96 -4.30 -16.70 21.08
N LEU A 97 -3.28 -15.85 21.00
CA LEU A 97 -2.88 -15.03 22.13
C LEU A 97 -4.03 -14.10 22.46
N ASN A 98 -4.63 -14.30 23.63
CA ASN A 98 -5.52 -13.29 24.17
C ASN A 98 -4.68 -12.03 24.47
N ASN A 99 -5.33 -10.87 24.56
CA ASN A 99 -4.62 -9.60 24.71
C ASN A 99 -3.66 -9.57 25.91
N ALA A 100 -3.92 -10.32 26.98
CA ALA A 100 -3.04 -10.36 28.15
C ALA A 100 -1.72 -11.07 27.85
N VAL A 101 -1.76 -12.21 27.16
CA VAL A 101 -0.54 -12.95 26.80
C VAL A 101 0.23 -12.25 25.66
N LEU A 102 -0.47 -11.55 24.74
CA LEU A 102 0.19 -10.68 23.75
C LEU A 102 1.03 -9.59 24.44
N ILE A 103 0.50 -8.95 25.48
CA ILE A 103 1.20 -7.88 26.22
C ILE A 103 2.45 -8.43 26.91
N GLU A 104 2.36 -9.60 27.53
CA GLU A 104 3.50 -10.25 28.18
C GLU A 104 4.57 -10.66 27.16
N ALA A 105 4.16 -11.28 26.05
CA ALA A 105 5.06 -11.64 24.95
C ALA A 105 5.72 -10.40 24.34
N TRP A 106 4.99 -9.30 24.15
CA TRP A 106 5.53 -8.03 23.64
C TRP A 106 6.53 -7.36 24.58
N SER A 107 6.46 -7.66 25.87
CA SER A 107 7.33 -7.06 26.88
C SER A 107 8.63 -7.85 27.10
N ALA A 108 8.77 -9.02 26.48
CA ALA A 108 9.98 -9.82 26.59
C ALA A 108 11.13 -9.23 25.77
N ASP A 109 12.32 -9.10 26.37
CA ASP A 109 13.53 -8.59 25.68
C ASP A 109 13.94 -9.43 24.46
N SER A 110 13.57 -10.71 24.47
CA SER A 110 13.82 -11.67 23.40
C SER A 110 12.75 -11.67 22.30
N ALA A 111 11.70 -10.86 22.42
CA ALA A 111 10.62 -10.80 21.44
C ALA A 111 11.15 -10.34 20.06
N PRO A 112 10.56 -10.85 18.97
CA PRO A 112 10.95 -10.46 17.63
C PRO A 112 10.77 -8.95 17.43
N LYS A 113 11.88 -8.29 17.07
CA LYS A 113 11.88 -6.87 16.67
C LYS A 113 11.27 -6.82 15.27
N GLY A 114 9.96 -6.58 15.21
CA GLY A 114 9.18 -6.65 13.97
C GLY A 114 9.78 -5.90 12.78
N VAL A 115 9.35 -6.27 11.58
CA VAL A 115 9.89 -5.75 10.29
C VAL A 115 9.74 -4.23 10.20
N ARG A 116 10.66 -3.52 9.54
CA ARG A 116 10.50 -2.07 9.33
C ARG A 116 9.27 -1.77 8.50
N MET A 117 8.58 -0.65 8.74
CA MET A 117 7.38 -0.30 7.97
C MET A 117 7.67 -0.22 6.46
N SER A 118 8.82 0.35 6.09
CA SER A 118 9.27 0.43 4.69
C SER A 118 9.40 -0.93 4.01
N GLU A 119 9.93 -1.91 4.72
CA GLU A 119 10.12 -3.27 4.23
C GLU A 119 8.79 -4.04 4.22
N PHE A 120 7.98 -3.88 5.26
CA PHE A 120 6.64 -4.44 5.34
C PHE A 120 5.76 -3.97 4.18
N LEU A 121 5.82 -2.71 3.78
CA LEU A 121 5.06 -2.19 2.63
C LEU A 121 5.44 -2.89 1.32
N ILE A 122 6.73 -3.15 1.11
CA ILE A 122 7.19 -3.89 -0.06
C ILE A 122 6.63 -5.31 -0.02
N GLN A 123 6.67 -5.98 1.14
CA GLN A 123 6.09 -7.32 1.31
C GLN A 123 4.56 -7.32 1.10
N PHE A 124 3.84 -6.36 1.68
CA PHE A 124 2.39 -6.18 1.53
C PHE A 124 2.00 -6.01 0.06
N CYS A 125 2.63 -5.07 -0.64
CA CYS A 125 2.36 -4.86 -2.05
C CYS A 125 2.77 -6.06 -2.90
N SER A 126 3.90 -6.71 -2.59
CA SER A 126 4.35 -7.91 -3.30
C SER A 126 3.37 -9.07 -3.16
N LYS A 127 2.85 -9.33 -1.96
CA LYS A 127 1.80 -10.34 -1.72
C LYS A 127 0.51 -10.01 -2.46
N ARG A 128 0.13 -8.73 -2.52
CA ARG A 128 -1.13 -8.30 -3.15
C ARG A 128 -1.09 -8.32 -4.68
N TYR A 129 0.01 -7.90 -5.29
CA TYR A 129 0.09 -7.66 -6.73
C TYR A 129 0.96 -8.65 -7.50
N GLY A 130 1.93 -9.30 -6.85
CA GLY A 130 2.83 -10.31 -7.42
C GLY A 130 3.87 -9.80 -8.42
N LEU A 131 3.48 -8.91 -9.34
CA LEU A 131 4.36 -8.38 -10.38
C LEU A 131 5.10 -7.12 -9.92
N ARG A 132 6.44 -7.14 -9.99
CA ARG A 132 7.31 -6.05 -9.54
C ARG A 132 6.90 -4.66 -10.07
N ALA A 133 6.59 -4.55 -11.36
CA ALA A 133 6.18 -3.27 -11.95
C ALA A 133 4.88 -2.71 -11.33
N ILE A 134 3.91 -3.58 -11.01
CA ILE A 134 2.65 -3.18 -10.37
C ILE A 134 2.88 -2.82 -8.91
N VAL A 135 3.71 -3.61 -8.21
CA VAL A 135 4.14 -3.34 -6.82
C VAL A 135 4.76 -1.96 -6.71
N GLU A 136 5.75 -1.67 -7.55
CA GLU A 136 6.45 -0.39 -7.52
C GLU A 136 5.54 0.78 -7.88
N ARG A 137 4.66 0.62 -8.87
CA ARG A 137 3.64 1.64 -9.18
C ARG A 137 2.74 1.90 -7.97
N ALA A 138 2.23 0.85 -7.33
CA ALA A 138 1.35 0.99 -6.16
C ALA A 138 2.06 1.67 -4.97
N LEU A 139 3.34 1.36 -4.75
CA LEU A 139 4.16 2.02 -3.74
C LEU A 139 4.38 3.51 -4.08
N TRP A 140 4.63 3.84 -5.35
CA TRP A 140 4.71 5.24 -5.78
C TRP A 140 3.39 5.97 -5.64
N GLU A 141 2.26 5.32 -5.94
CA GLU A 141 0.93 5.89 -5.68
C GLU A 141 0.73 6.20 -4.20
N LEU A 142 1.03 5.25 -3.31
CA LEU A 142 0.94 5.46 -1.87
C LEU A 142 1.82 6.64 -1.43
N LEU A 143 3.09 6.65 -1.81
CA LEU A 143 4.05 7.69 -1.41
C LEU A 143 3.67 9.07 -1.93
N CYS A 144 3.27 9.17 -3.21
CA CYS A 144 2.88 10.44 -3.83
C CYS A 144 1.62 11.00 -3.19
N ASN A 145 0.58 10.18 -3.05
CA ASN A 145 -0.68 10.62 -2.47
C ASN A 145 -0.53 10.97 -0.98
N ALA A 146 0.28 10.20 -0.23
CA ALA A 146 0.58 10.50 1.16
C ALA A 146 1.33 11.83 1.30
N GLU A 147 2.39 12.05 0.52
CA GLU A 147 3.17 13.29 0.62
C GLU A 147 2.36 14.51 0.16
N ALA A 148 1.53 14.38 -0.88
CA ALA A 148 0.62 15.44 -1.31
C ALA A 148 -0.40 15.78 -0.21
N ALA A 149 -1.05 14.78 0.38
CA ALA A 149 -2.00 14.97 1.48
C ALA A 149 -1.32 15.56 2.74
N ARG A 150 -0.07 15.20 3.01
CA ARG A 150 0.73 15.79 4.10
C ARG A 150 1.03 17.26 3.84
N GLN A 151 1.50 17.60 2.65
CA GLN A 151 1.82 19.00 2.29
C GLN A 151 0.58 19.89 2.43
N ALA A 152 -0.60 19.36 2.08
CA ALA A 152 -1.87 20.04 2.26
C ALA A 152 -2.46 19.95 3.69
N ARG A 153 -1.79 19.27 4.63
CA ARG A 153 -2.18 19.10 6.05
C ARG A 153 -3.60 18.53 6.25
N ILE A 154 -3.99 17.59 5.38
CA ILE A 154 -5.41 17.18 5.25
C ILE A 154 -5.85 16.20 6.36
N HIS A 155 -4.97 15.37 6.92
CA HIS A 155 -5.41 14.34 7.87
C HIS A 155 -4.32 13.82 8.82
N THR A 156 -4.68 13.52 10.08
CA THR A 156 -3.76 13.04 11.13
C THR A 156 -3.24 11.64 10.89
N SER A 157 -4.05 10.71 10.36
CA SER A 157 -3.58 9.36 10.04
C SER A 157 -2.50 9.35 8.94
N VAL A 158 -2.52 10.31 8.02
CA VAL A 158 -1.47 10.49 7.01
C VAL A 158 -0.17 10.96 7.66
N LEU A 159 -0.26 11.77 8.73
CA LEU A 159 0.89 12.18 9.55
C LEU A 159 1.45 10.99 10.35
N ALA A 160 0.58 10.13 10.90
CA ALA A 160 0.99 8.92 11.61
C ALA A 160 1.65 7.89 10.67
N CYS A 161 1.11 7.69 9.47
CA CYS A 161 1.71 6.85 8.43
C CYS A 161 3.10 7.38 8.04
N HIS A 162 3.22 8.70 7.84
CA HIS A 162 4.51 9.36 7.60
C HIS A 162 5.52 9.11 8.72
N PHE A 163 5.10 9.26 9.98
CA PHE A 163 5.97 9.06 11.13
C PHE A 163 6.55 7.64 11.16
N HIS A 164 5.72 6.62 10.94
CA HIS A 164 6.16 5.22 10.89
C HIS A 164 7.03 4.90 9.66
N LEU A 165 6.76 5.54 8.52
CA LEU A 165 7.60 5.44 7.32
C LEU A 165 8.99 6.07 7.50
N LEU A 166 9.11 7.09 8.36
CA LEU A 166 10.36 7.78 8.70
C LEU A 166 11.13 7.08 9.82
N SER A 167 10.41 6.42 10.72
CA SER A 167 11.00 5.74 11.86
C SER A 167 11.84 4.55 11.38
N ASN A 168 13.18 4.72 11.43
CA ASN A 168 14.13 3.61 11.34
C ASN A 168 14.04 2.65 12.53
N ARG A 169 13.30 3.05 13.57
CA ARG A 169 13.01 2.25 14.74
C ARG A 169 11.76 1.43 14.40
N GLY A 170 11.86 0.11 14.56
CA GLY A 170 10.67 -0.72 14.70
C GLY A 170 9.76 -0.18 15.82
N PRO A 171 8.54 -0.69 15.97
CA PRO A 171 7.52 -0.14 16.87
C PRO A 171 7.94 0.07 18.35
N HIS A 172 9.13 -0.38 18.78
CA HIS A 172 9.60 -0.39 20.17
C HIS A 172 10.97 0.27 20.37
N SER A 173 11.12 1.56 20.06
CA SER A 173 12.28 2.33 20.56
C SER A 173 11.84 3.69 21.03
N SER A 174 11.24 3.71 22.22
CA SER A 174 11.21 4.86 23.13
C SER A 174 11.86 4.43 24.43
#